data_AF-A0A218V3E0-F1
#
_entry.id   AF-A0A218V3E0-F1
#
_cell.length_a   1.000
_cell.length_b   1.000
_cell.length_c   1.000
_cell.angle_alpha   90.00
_cell.angle_beta   90.00
_cell.angle_gamma   90.00
#
_symmetry.space_group_name_H-M   'P 1'
#
loop_
_entity.id
_entity.type
_entity.pdbx_description
1 polymer ?
#
loop_
_entity_poly.entity_id
_entity_poly.type
_entity_poly.pdbx_seq_one_letter_code
_entity_poly.pdbx_strand_id
1 'polypeptide(L)'
;MWYEILPGMAIMGVCLTIPGMATIFMHRWCHGGKEKRVARYPYEWTLMERDRRLSGVNKYYVSKAGSGEHRLRCQRFEKLMYLYKMI
;
A
#
# COMPACT_ATOMS: atom_id res chain seq x y z
N MET A 1 -0.38 40.74 -8.51
CA MET A 1 0.74 40.37 -9.40
C MET A 1 1.83 39.52 -8.73
N TRP A 2 1.66 39.06 -7.48
CA TRP A 2 2.49 37.98 -6.89
C TRP A 2 1.70 36.68 -6.69
N TYR A 3 0.37 36.79 -6.53
CA TYR A 3 -0.56 35.66 -6.39
C TYR A 3 -0.68 34.77 -7.64
N GLU A 4 -0.20 35.21 -8.81
CA GLU A 4 -0.27 34.42 -10.06
C GLU A 4 0.62 33.17 -10.02
N ILE A 5 1.59 33.09 -9.10
CA ILE A 5 2.40 31.88 -8.87
C ILE A 5 1.67 30.83 -8.02
N LEU A 6 0.70 31.24 -7.21
CA LEU A 6 -0.05 30.35 -6.30
C LEU A 6 -0.82 29.24 -7.04
N PRO A 7 -1.52 29.49 -8.16
CA PRO A 7 -2.19 28.40 -8.89
C PRO A 7 -1.20 27.37 -9.43
N GLY A 8 -0.03 27.80 -9.91
CA GLY A 8 1.03 26.88 -10.37
C GLY A 8 1.56 26.00 -9.23
N MET A 9 1.83 26.60 -8.07
CA MET A 9 2.29 25.87 -6.88
C MET A 9 1.21 24.93 -6.32
N ALA A 10 -0.06 25.35 -6.34
CA ALA A 10 -1.18 24.53 -5.89
C ALA A 10 -1.36 23.28 -6.75
N ILE A 11 -1.31 23.42 -8.08
CA ILE A 11 -1.44 22.29 -9.02
C ILE A 11 -0.28 21.31 -8.84
N MET A 12 0.95 21.80 -8.71
CA MET A 12 2.12 20.96 -8.47
C MET A 12 2.03 20.22 -7.13
N GLY A 13 1.60 20.91 -6.07
CA GLY A 13 1.39 20.30 -4.75
C GLY A 13 0.32 19.21 -4.78
N VAL A 14 -0.81 19.45 -5.47
CA VAL A 14 -1.87 18.43 -5.63
C VAL A 14 -1.36 17.23 -6.42
N CYS A 15 -0.66 17.46 -7.54
CA CYS A 15 -0.11 16.38 -8.36
C CYS A 15 0.85 15.47 -7.57
N LEU A 16 1.69 16.04 -6.71
CA LEU A 16 2.65 15.29 -5.89
C LEU A 16 2.01 14.61 -4.67
N THR A 17 0.91 15.14 -4.13
CA THR A 17 0.23 14.58 -2.95
C THR A 17 -0.68 13.40 -3.30
N ILE A 18 -1.31 13.41 -4.48
CA ILE A 18 -2.16 12.32 -4.99
C ILE A 18 -1.48 10.93 -4.91
N PRO A 19 -0.26 10.71 -5.44
CA PRO A 19 0.37 9.40 -5.39
C PRO A 19 0.69 8.96 -3.96
N GLY A 20 1.11 9.88 -3.09
CA GLY A 20 1.37 9.57 -1.68
C GLY A 20 0.10 9.07 -0.98
N MET A 21 -1.02 9.81 -1.11
CA MET A 21 -2.30 9.39 -0.54
C MET A 21 -2.78 8.06 -1.13
N ALA A 22 -2.68 7.90 -2.46
CA ALA A 22 -3.06 6.66 -3.13
C ALA A 22 -2.29 5.45 -2.58
N THR A 23 -0.97 5.56 -2.39
CA THR A 23 -0.17 4.45 -1.86
C THR A 23 -0.56 4.05 -0.44
N ILE A 24 -0.89 5.01 0.44
CA ILE A 24 -1.32 4.74 1.83
C ILE A 24 -2.64 3.94 1.82
N PHE A 25 -3.63 4.40 1.06
CA PHE A 25 -4.91 3.68 0.95
C PHE A 25 -4.74 2.29 0.36
N MET A 26 -3.88 2.14 -0.65
CA MET A 26 -3.59 0.84 -1.26
C MET A 26 -2.86 -0.11 -0.31
N HIS A 27 -1.85 0.37 0.44
CA HIS A 27 -1.15 -0.45 1.41
C HIS A 27 -2.11 -1.03 2.45
N ARG A 28 -2.97 -0.15 3.00
CA ARG A 28 -4.00 -0.53 3.95
C ARG A 28 -5.03 -1.49 3.33
N TRP A 29 -5.41 -1.31 2.06
CA TRP A 29 -6.34 -2.22 1.37
C TRP A 29 -5.74 -3.61 1.10
N CYS A 30 -4.49 -3.68 0.65
CA CYS A 30 -3.83 -4.95 0.34
C CYS A 30 -3.42 -5.77 1.57
N HIS A 31 -3.18 -5.12 2.72
CA HIS A 31 -2.57 -5.75 3.90
C HIS A 31 -3.58 -5.95 5.03
N GLY A 32 -4.88 -6.02 4.68
CA GLY A 32 -5.95 -6.34 5.63
C GLY A 32 -6.21 -5.23 6.66
N GLY A 33 -6.09 -3.97 6.24
CA GLY A 33 -6.30 -2.80 7.10
C GLY A 33 -5.08 -2.38 7.93
N LYS A 34 -3.95 -3.08 7.79
CA LYS A 34 -2.70 -2.82 8.51
C LYS A 34 -1.67 -2.17 7.61
N GLU A 35 -0.64 -1.59 8.23
CA GLU A 35 0.51 -1.06 7.50
C GLU A 35 1.30 -2.17 6.82
N LYS A 36 1.90 -1.88 5.65
CA LYS A 36 2.75 -2.83 4.95
C LYS A 36 4.00 -3.13 5.78
N ARG A 37 4.26 -4.40 6.05
CA ARG A 37 5.52 -4.82 6.66
C ARG A 37 6.68 -4.64 5.67
N VAL A 38 7.73 -3.97 6.13
CA VAL A 38 8.96 -3.74 5.39
C VAL A 38 10.04 -4.64 5.99
N ALA A 39 10.55 -5.60 5.22
CA ALA A 39 11.69 -6.42 5.63
C ALA A 39 12.98 -5.75 5.17
N ARG A 40 13.62 -4.99 6.07
CA ARG A 40 14.93 -4.37 5.87
C ARG A 40 16.07 -5.34 6.21
N TYR A 41 15.84 -6.19 7.20
CA TYR A 41 16.79 -7.19 7.69
C TYR A 41 16.36 -8.62 7.31
N PRO A 42 17.31 -9.56 7.16
CA PRO A 42 17.00 -10.95 6.82
C PRO A 42 16.14 -11.63 7.90
N TYR A 43 16.30 -11.23 9.15
CA TYR A 43 15.46 -11.72 10.25
C TYR A 43 13.98 -11.33 10.09
N GLU A 44 13.69 -10.12 9.60
CA GLU A 44 12.31 -9.68 9.37
C GLU A 44 11.66 -10.49 8.24
N TRP A 45 12.45 -10.87 7.22
CA TRP A 45 11.99 -11.74 6.14
C TRP A 45 11.65 -13.15 6.63
N THR A 46 12.51 -13.76 7.46
CA THR A 46 12.24 -15.10 7.99
C THR A 46 11.00 -15.12 8.87
N LEU A 47 10.73 -14.04 9.62
CA LEU A 47 9.48 -13.88 10.37
C LEU A 47 8.25 -13.70 9.47
N MET A 48 8.33 -12.89 8.42
CA MET A 48 7.23 -12.74 7.45
C MET A 48 6.89 -14.07 6.75
N GLU A 49 7.92 -14.85 6.43
CA GLU A 49 7.79 -16.15 5.78
C GLU A 49 7.19 -17.20 6.74
N ARG A 50 7.55 -17.15 8.02
CA ARG A 50 6.90 -17.93 9.08
C ARG A 50 5.40 -17.60 9.17
N ASP A 51 5.04 -16.32 9.21
CA ASP A 51 3.64 -15.87 9.27
C ASP A 51 2.85 -16.30 8.02
N ARG A 52 3.48 -16.26 6.85
CA ARG A 52 2.89 -16.78 5.60
C ARG A 52 2.53 -18.26 5.72
N ARG A 53 3.45 -19.09 6.25
CA ARG A 53 3.23 -20.54 6.44
C ARG A 53 2.16 -20.83 7.51
N LEU A 54 2.21 -20.10 8.63
CA LEU A 54 1.24 -20.23 9.72
C LEU A 54 -0.17 -19.77 9.33
N SER A 55 -0.31 -18.84 8.38
CA SER A 55 -1.61 -18.31 7.96
C SER A 55 -2.55 -19.36 7.38
N GLY A 56 -2.03 -20.43 6.77
CA GLY A 56 -2.81 -21.46 6.07
C GLY A 56 -3.46 -21.00 4.75
N VAL A 57 -3.46 -19.70 4.47
CA VAL A 57 -4.02 -19.06 3.25
C VAL A 57 -2.93 -18.43 2.39
N ASN A 58 -1.67 -18.79 2.63
CA ASN A 58 -0.50 -18.30 1.91
C ASN A 58 -0.37 -16.75 1.90
N LYS A 59 -0.77 -16.08 2.98
CA LYS A 59 -0.77 -14.62 3.10
C LYS A 59 -0.21 -14.19 4.44
N TYR A 60 0.90 -13.45 4.43
CA TYR A 60 1.60 -13.04 5.65
C TYR A 60 0.85 -12.02 6.52
N TYR A 61 -0.08 -11.24 5.93
CA TYR A 61 -0.81 -10.19 6.67
C TYR A 61 -1.98 -10.76 7.50
N VAL A 62 -2.36 -12.02 7.26
CA VAL A 62 -3.43 -12.72 7.98
C VAL A 62 -2.86 -13.30 9.27
N SER A 63 -3.06 -12.57 10.37
CA SER A 63 -2.67 -12.99 11.72
C SER A 63 -3.62 -14.03 12.28
N LYS A 64 -3.11 -15.11 12.87
CA LYS A 64 -3.94 -16.15 13.51
C LYS A 64 -4.57 -15.73 14.85
N ALA A 65 -3.96 -14.77 15.55
CA ALA A 65 -4.40 -14.33 16.88
C ALA A 65 -5.65 -13.41 16.87
N GLY A 66 -6.21 -13.09 15.69
CA GLY A 66 -7.43 -12.31 15.57
C GLY A 66 -8.12 -12.62 14.25
N SER A 67 -9.34 -13.15 14.33
CA SER A 67 -10.25 -13.45 13.22
C SER A 67 -10.63 -12.17 12.47
N GLY A 68 -9.75 -11.74 11.56
CA GLY A 68 -10.03 -10.67 10.60
C GLY A 68 -10.50 -11.26 9.28
N GLU A 69 -11.79 -11.46 9.14
CA GLU A 69 -12.43 -11.85 7.89
C GLU A 69 -12.33 -10.70 6.88
N HIS A 70 -11.39 -10.77 5.91
CA HIS A 70 -11.29 -9.73 4.89
C HIS A 70 -11.06 -10.27 3.47
N ARG A 71 -12.09 -9.97 2.67
CA ARG A 71 -12.38 -10.36 1.29
C ARG A 71 -11.27 -9.99 0.30
N LEU A 72 -10.87 -10.99 -0.49
CA LEU A 72 -9.88 -10.94 -1.58
C LEU A 72 -10.24 -9.87 -2.63
N ARG A 73 -9.41 -8.82 -2.80
CA ARG A 73 -9.52 -7.95 -4.00
C ARG A 73 -8.30 -7.08 -4.39
N CYS A 74 -7.06 -7.39 -3.98
CA CYS A 74 -5.93 -6.49 -4.29
C CYS A 74 -5.25 -6.67 -5.67
N GLN A 75 -5.35 -7.83 -6.32
CA GLN A 75 -4.57 -8.08 -7.55
C GLN A 75 -5.04 -7.29 -8.79
N ARG A 76 -6.26 -6.74 -8.81
CA ARG A 76 -6.79 -6.06 -10.02
C ARG A 76 -6.48 -4.56 -10.08
N PHE A 77 -6.13 -3.92 -8.96
CA PHE A 77 -5.85 -2.48 -8.89
C PHE A 77 -4.38 -2.11 -9.16
N GLU A 78 -3.42 -3.00 -8.92
CA GLU A 78 -2.00 -2.74 -9.26
C GLU A 78 -1.82 -2.44 -10.75
N LYS A 79 -2.54 -3.13 -11.65
CA LYS A 79 -2.50 -2.89 -13.10
C LYS A 79 -2.94 -1.48 -13.50
N LEU A 80 -3.85 -0.85 -12.75
CA LEU A 80 -4.30 0.52 -12.99
C LEU A 80 -3.25 1.56 -12.58
N MET A 81 -2.46 1.28 -11.53
CA MET A 81 -1.39 2.20 -11.10
C MET A 81 -0.13 2.08 -11.98
N TYR A 82 0.20 0.89 -12.51
CA TYR A 82 1.24 0.78 -13.53
C TYR A 82 0.90 1.57 -14.80
N LEU A 83 -0.39 1.67 -15.13
CA LEU A 83 -0.87 2.49 -16.25
C LEU A 83 -0.69 4.00 -15.99
N TYR A 84 -0.91 4.46 -14.75
CA TYR A 84 -0.73 5.86 -14.36
C TYR A 84 0.73 6.28 -14.17
N LYS A 85 1.65 5.32 -14.05
CA LYS A 85 3.11 5.53 -13.97
C LYS A 85 3.80 5.49 -15.34
N MET A 86 3.04 5.21 -16.41
CA MET A 86 3.49 5.13 -17.81
C MET A 86 2.96 6.29 -18.67
N ILE A 87 2.27 7.26 -18.05
CA ILE A 87 2.06 8.62 -18.57
C ILE A 87 3.08 9.52 -17.90
#